data_AF-A0A3N1ZXD3-F1
#
_entry.id   AF-A0A3N1ZXD3-F1
#
_cell.length_a   1.000
_cell.length_b   1.000
_cell.length_c   1.000
_cell.angle_alpha   90.00
_cell.angle_beta   90.00
_cell.angle_gamma   90.00
#
_symmetry.space_group_name_H-M   'P 1'
#
loop_
_entity.id
_entity.type
_entity.pdbx_description
1 polymer ?
#
loop_
_entity_poly.entity_id
_entity_poly.type
_entity_poly.pdbx_seq_one_letter_code
_entity_poly.pdbx_strand_id
1 'polypeptide(L)'
;MTVEEWLARLNAELLDPRASRRELDELTGALHEATDEMGEAAACEAFGDPAQIARQLNEHSPAEPAGATRMIGSPVGLNPLTIHSRLASAFDPADARILVPHTLGLGWQVNLGAVAARLHLVDPDQLDEDVLGALDERALTTSGVAAALPAVAGLALLPFGLGQERLPNHWPLFGPPDGWVTPIAGQWMPITMALACIAMSFLPRAFGASQLWRLLLLVIASMLSVTCCGVVTMQVFGGYRPIGWLILPLMLLSCVAALAQGVLLLRHGARAASRTRHASPNRS
;
A
#
# COMPACT_ATOMS: atom_id res chain seq x y z
N MET A 1 -7.08 -27.62 24.67
CA MET A 1 -7.91 -27.58 23.46
C MET A 1 -7.03 -28.10 22.35
N THR A 2 -7.38 -29.25 21.78
CA THR A 2 -6.61 -29.85 20.69
C THR A 2 -6.90 -29.13 19.36
N VAL A 3 -6.03 -29.31 18.38
CA VAL A 3 -6.21 -28.76 17.03
C VAL A 3 -7.51 -29.27 16.40
N GLU A 4 -7.81 -30.56 16.59
CA GLU A 4 -9.04 -31.18 16.09
C GLU A 4 -10.28 -30.60 16.77
N GLU A 5 -10.24 -30.36 18.08
CA GLU A 5 -11.33 -29.70 18.82
C GLU A 5 -11.52 -28.26 18.37
N TRP A 6 -10.42 -27.55 18.10
CA TRP A 6 -10.43 -26.17 17.64
C TRP A 6 -11.06 -26.06 16.24
N LEU A 7 -10.66 -26.91 15.30
CA LEU A 7 -11.19 -26.96 13.94
C LEU A 7 -12.65 -27.43 13.91
N ALA A 8 -13.02 -28.39 14.76
CA ALA A 8 -14.41 -28.83 14.89
C ALA A 8 -15.32 -27.69 15.36
N ARG A 9 -14.83 -26.85 16.28
CA ARG A 9 -15.58 -25.70 16.79
C ARG A 9 -15.67 -24.56 15.78
N LEU A 10 -14.61 -24.31 15.03
CA LEU A 10 -14.62 -23.37 13.90
C LEU A 10 -15.66 -23.78 12.85
N ASN A 11 -15.65 -25.06 12.44
CA ASN A 11 -16.55 -25.56 11.41
C ASN A 11 -18.03 -25.54 11.84
N ALA A 12 -18.31 -25.70 13.14
CA ALA A 12 -19.66 -25.62 13.69
C ALA A 12 -20.27 -24.20 13.65
N GLU A 13 -19.42 -23.17 13.68
CA GLU A 13 -19.82 -21.76 13.73
C GLU A 13 -19.87 -21.10 12.34
N LEU A 14 -19.48 -21.81 11.27
CA LEU A 14 -19.52 -21.31 9.89
C LEU A 14 -20.93 -21.42 9.28
N LEU A 15 -21.38 -20.33 8.64
CA LEU A 15 -22.68 -20.24 7.96
C LEU A 15 -22.70 -21.03 6.64
N ASP A 16 -21.58 -21.06 5.91
CA ASP A 16 -21.40 -21.89 4.70
C ASP A 16 -19.99 -22.52 4.65
N PRO A 17 -19.84 -23.74 5.20
CA PRO A 17 -18.57 -24.47 5.18
C PRO A 17 -18.05 -24.79 3.76
N ARG A 18 -18.92 -24.80 2.75
CA ARG A 18 -18.51 -25.10 1.36
C ARG A 18 -17.92 -23.87 0.68
N ALA A 19 -18.48 -22.69 0.95
CA ALA A 19 -17.95 -21.43 0.44
C ALA A 19 -16.55 -21.12 1.01
N SER A 20 -16.34 -21.40 2.30
CA SER A 20 -15.06 -21.13 3.00
C SER A 20 -14.08 -22.31 2.98
N ARG A 21 -14.30 -23.34 2.15
CA ARG A 21 -13.48 -24.56 2.16
C ARG A 21 -11.99 -24.31 1.93
N ARG A 22 -11.65 -23.39 1.04
CA ARG A 22 -10.25 -23.05 0.75
C ARG A 22 -9.59 -22.31 1.92
N GLU A 23 -10.31 -21.37 2.54
CA GLU A 23 -9.82 -20.62 3.70
C GLU A 23 -9.65 -21.54 4.90
N LEU A 24 -10.55 -22.52 5.07
CA LEU A 24 -10.43 -23.60 6.04
C LEU A 24 -9.20 -24.47 5.78
N ASP A 25 -8.94 -24.87 4.53
CA ASP A 25 -7.77 -25.69 4.18
C ASP A 25 -6.46 -24.92 4.44
N GLU A 26 -6.40 -23.63 4.11
CA GLU A 26 -5.25 -22.74 4.36
C GLU A 26 -5.03 -22.53 5.87
N LEU A 27 -6.10 -22.27 6.63
CA LEU A 27 -6.03 -22.07 8.08
C LEU A 27 -5.69 -23.37 8.82
N THR A 28 -6.20 -24.50 8.33
CA THR A 28 -5.81 -25.83 8.82
C THR A 28 -4.32 -26.06 8.59
N GLY A 29 -3.78 -25.72 7.41
CA GLY A 29 -2.35 -25.82 7.12
C GLY A 29 -1.51 -24.97 8.07
N ALA A 30 -1.87 -23.69 8.25
CA ALA A 30 -1.15 -22.77 9.13
C ALA A 30 -1.21 -23.19 10.61
N LEU A 31 -2.34 -23.76 11.06
CA LEU A 31 -2.48 -24.25 12.42
C LEU A 31 -1.57 -25.47 12.66
N HIS A 32 -1.48 -26.39 11.71
CA HIS A 32 -0.57 -27.55 11.81
C HIS A 32 0.90 -27.12 11.78
N GLU A 33 1.26 -26.17 10.92
CA GLU A 33 2.62 -25.60 10.88
C GLU A 33 3.00 -24.95 12.22
N ALA A 34 2.08 -24.18 12.82
CA ALA A 34 2.30 -23.62 14.16
C ALA A 34 2.38 -24.70 15.24
N THR A 35 1.61 -25.79 15.13
CA THR A 35 1.71 -26.89 16.10
C THR A 35 3.05 -27.59 16.06
N ASP A 36 3.66 -27.70 14.87
CA ASP A 36 4.99 -28.28 14.68
C ASP A 36 6.10 -27.40 15.28
N GLU A 37 5.93 -26.07 15.23
CA GLU A 37 6.94 -25.11 15.71
C GLU A 37 6.88 -24.83 17.23
N MET A 38 5.68 -24.63 17.78
CA MET A 38 5.48 -24.11 19.14
C MET A 38 4.65 -25.05 20.04
N GLY A 39 4.18 -26.16 19.51
CA GLY A 39 3.36 -27.13 20.23
C GLY A 39 1.88 -26.77 20.27
N GLU A 40 1.05 -27.81 20.42
CA GLU A 40 -0.39 -27.75 20.16
C GLU A 40 -1.16 -26.72 21.00
N ALA A 41 -0.84 -26.63 22.30
CA ALA A 41 -1.53 -25.71 23.20
C ALA A 41 -1.19 -24.24 22.90
N ALA A 42 0.07 -23.95 22.54
CA ALA A 42 0.52 -22.60 22.22
C ALA A 42 0.01 -22.14 20.86
N ALA A 43 -0.07 -23.04 19.88
CA ALA A 43 -0.66 -22.77 18.57
C ALA A 43 -2.16 -22.41 18.69
N CYS A 44 -2.93 -23.21 19.43
CA CYS A 44 -4.35 -22.91 19.67
C CYS A 44 -4.58 -21.57 20.39
N GLU A 45 -3.67 -21.17 21.29
CA GLU A 45 -3.73 -19.86 21.97
C GLU A 45 -3.36 -18.70 21.04
N ALA A 46 -2.34 -18.89 20.19
CA ALA A 46 -1.89 -17.90 19.21
C ALA A 46 -2.95 -17.59 18.14
N PHE A 47 -3.71 -18.61 17.71
CA PHE A 47 -4.82 -18.44 16.76
C PHE A 47 -6.10 -17.90 17.44
N GLY A 48 -6.19 -17.93 18.76
CA GLY A 48 -7.30 -17.34 19.51
C GLY A 48 -8.61 -18.12 19.42
N ASP A 49 -9.74 -17.42 19.65
CA ASP A 49 -11.06 -18.04 19.75
C ASP A 49 -11.61 -18.45 18.36
N PRO A 50 -11.89 -19.76 18.13
CA PRO A 50 -12.43 -20.24 16.86
C PRO A 50 -13.79 -19.59 16.50
N ALA A 51 -14.60 -19.17 17.48
CA ALA A 51 -15.88 -18.51 17.20
C ALA A 51 -15.69 -17.09 16.63
N GLN A 52 -14.62 -16.39 17.02
CA GLN A 52 -14.28 -15.08 16.48
C GLN A 52 -13.78 -15.19 15.04
N ILE A 53 -12.98 -16.22 14.75
CA ILE A 53 -12.51 -16.51 13.39
C ILE A 53 -13.68 -16.95 12.50
N ALA A 54 -14.60 -17.77 13.00
CA ALA A 54 -15.82 -18.12 12.26
C ALA A 54 -16.64 -16.89 11.87
N ARG A 55 -16.83 -15.94 12.79
CA ARG A 55 -17.54 -14.68 12.50
C ARG A 55 -16.83 -13.86 11.43
N GLN A 56 -15.51 -13.77 11.49
CA GLN A 56 -14.73 -13.12 10.44
C GLN A 56 -14.97 -13.84 9.11
N LEU A 57 -14.78 -15.15 9.02
CA LEU A 57 -15.01 -15.91 7.79
C LEU A 57 -16.47 -15.77 7.25
N ASN A 58 -17.45 -15.72 8.14
CA ASN A 58 -18.86 -15.52 7.80
C ASN A 58 -19.16 -14.12 7.27
N GLU A 59 -18.55 -13.08 7.84
CA GLU A 59 -18.64 -11.70 7.34
C GLU A 59 -17.95 -11.53 5.98
N HIS A 60 -16.96 -12.40 5.68
CA HIS A 60 -16.24 -12.45 4.42
C HIS A 60 -16.85 -13.39 3.37
N SER A 61 -17.83 -14.23 3.75
CA SER A 61 -18.54 -15.12 2.83
C SER A 61 -19.52 -14.31 1.96
N PRO A 62 -19.30 -14.22 0.64
CA PRO A 62 -20.21 -13.50 -0.22
C PRO A 62 -21.46 -14.35 -0.40
N ALA A 63 -22.59 -13.90 0.15
CA ALA A 63 -23.86 -14.17 -0.50
C ALA A 63 -23.79 -13.52 -1.90
N GLU A 64 -23.27 -14.24 -2.91
CA GLU A 64 -23.12 -13.74 -4.28
C GLU A 64 -24.51 -13.55 -4.92
N PRO A 65 -24.87 -12.35 -5.44
CA PRO A 65 -25.78 -12.27 -6.56
C PRO A 65 -25.05 -12.70 -7.83
N ALA A 66 -25.65 -13.63 -8.57
CA ALA A 66 -25.13 -14.20 -9.80
C ALA A 66 -24.61 -13.12 -10.78
N GLY A 67 -23.30 -13.09 -11.04
CA GLY A 67 -22.72 -12.22 -12.07
C GLY A 67 -21.27 -11.75 -11.89
N ALA A 68 -20.58 -12.03 -10.78
CA ALA A 68 -19.19 -11.62 -10.60
C ALA A 68 -18.26 -12.43 -11.53
N THR A 69 -17.82 -11.80 -12.61
CA THR A 69 -16.96 -12.43 -13.63
C THR A 69 -15.53 -12.52 -13.10
N ARG A 70 -15.03 -13.75 -12.86
CA ARG A 70 -13.63 -14.04 -12.55
C ARG A 70 -12.84 -14.14 -13.86
N MET A 71 -11.72 -13.43 -13.98
CA MET A 71 -10.79 -13.63 -15.10
C MET A 71 -9.40 -13.89 -14.53
N ILE A 72 -8.91 -15.12 -14.71
CA ILE A 72 -7.59 -15.63 -14.25
C ILE A 72 -7.44 -15.62 -12.72
N GLY A 73 -8.31 -16.36 -12.03
CA GLY A 73 -8.04 -16.85 -10.66
C GLY A 73 -7.96 -15.81 -9.55
N SER A 74 -8.31 -14.55 -9.80
CA SER A 74 -8.11 -13.46 -8.86
C SER A 74 -9.42 -12.73 -8.51
N PRO A 75 -9.71 -12.51 -7.21
CA PRO A 75 -10.95 -11.87 -6.77
C PRO A 75 -10.88 -10.35 -6.95
N VAL A 76 -11.68 -9.81 -7.87
CA VAL A 76 -11.88 -8.38 -8.07
C VAL A 76 -12.90 -7.89 -7.04
N GLY A 77 -12.44 -7.26 -5.97
CA GLY A 77 -13.31 -6.69 -4.93
C GLY A 77 -12.81 -5.33 -4.43
N LEU A 78 -13.60 -4.27 -4.67
CA LEU A 78 -13.34 -2.89 -4.23
C LEU A 78 -13.99 -2.64 -2.85
N ASN A 79 -13.68 -3.46 -1.83
CA ASN A 79 -14.23 -3.23 -0.50
C ASN A 79 -13.30 -2.31 0.33
N PRO A 80 -13.77 -1.11 0.75
CA PRO A 80 -12.96 -0.13 1.47
C PRO A 80 -12.37 -0.63 2.79
N LEU A 81 -12.99 -1.61 3.45
CA LEU A 81 -12.48 -2.20 4.69
C LEU A 81 -11.29 -3.15 4.45
N THR A 82 -11.30 -3.88 3.33
CA THR A 82 -10.19 -4.78 2.94
C THR A 82 -9.02 -4.04 2.31
N ILE A 83 -9.23 -2.84 1.76
CA ILE A 83 -8.17 -2.01 1.18
C ILE A 83 -7.12 -1.63 2.24
N HIS A 84 -7.51 -1.50 3.52
CA HIS A 84 -6.62 -1.11 4.61
C HIS A 84 -5.55 -2.17 4.92
N SER A 85 -5.94 -3.40 5.25
CA SER A 85 -5.00 -4.50 5.52
C SER A 85 -4.17 -4.85 4.29
N ARG A 86 -4.78 -4.71 3.11
CA ARG A 86 -4.15 -4.98 1.82
C ARG A 86 -3.08 -3.95 1.44
N LEU A 87 -3.32 -2.65 1.66
CA LEU A 87 -2.30 -1.62 1.42
C LEU A 87 -1.15 -1.69 2.45
N ALA A 88 -1.44 -2.12 3.68
CA ALA A 88 -0.41 -2.39 4.67
C ALA A 88 0.58 -3.47 4.20
N SER A 89 0.10 -4.51 3.50
CA SER A 89 0.98 -5.55 2.93
C SER A 89 1.94 -5.06 1.83
N ALA A 90 1.71 -3.88 1.25
CA ALA A 90 2.65 -3.27 0.30
C ALA A 90 3.88 -2.64 1.00
N PHE A 91 3.80 -2.45 2.32
CA PHE A 91 4.86 -1.90 3.14
C PHE A 91 4.91 -2.65 4.48
N ASP A 92 5.16 -3.96 4.40
CA ASP A 92 5.36 -4.82 5.56
C ASP A 92 6.83 -5.25 5.60
N PRO A 93 7.67 -4.64 6.45
CA PRO A 93 9.07 -5.02 6.57
C PRO A 93 9.29 -6.34 7.31
N ALA A 94 8.30 -6.87 8.02
CA ALA A 94 8.39 -8.16 8.70
C ALA A 94 8.14 -9.33 7.73
N ASP A 95 7.31 -9.15 6.70
CA ASP A 95 7.17 -10.14 5.62
C ASP A 95 8.40 -10.10 4.69
N ALA A 96 9.19 -11.16 4.68
CA ALA A 96 10.41 -11.28 3.87
C ALA A 96 10.17 -11.38 2.34
N ARG A 97 8.91 -11.50 1.90
CA ARG A 97 8.54 -11.64 0.48
C ARG A 97 8.55 -10.30 -0.23
N ILE A 98 9.43 -10.15 -1.24
CA ILE A 98 9.50 -8.96 -2.09
C ILE A 98 8.27 -8.84 -2.99
N LEU A 99 7.76 -9.96 -3.51
CA LEU A 99 6.59 -9.98 -4.38
C LEU A 99 5.40 -10.56 -3.59
N VAL A 100 4.39 -9.73 -3.38
CA VAL A 100 3.15 -10.09 -2.69
C VAL A 100 2.03 -10.05 -3.75
N PRO A 101 1.03 -10.94 -3.72
CA PRO A 101 -0.08 -10.88 -4.67
C PRO A 101 -0.83 -9.53 -4.60
N HIS A 102 -1.21 -9.00 -5.77
CA HIS A 102 -1.77 -7.65 -5.92
C HIS A 102 -3.20 -7.54 -5.35
N THR A 103 -3.47 -6.42 -4.70
CA THR A 103 -4.61 -6.22 -3.80
C THR A 103 -5.94 -5.91 -4.50
N LEU A 104 -5.89 -5.46 -5.75
CA LEU A 104 -7.02 -5.16 -6.64
C LEU A 104 -7.25 -6.23 -7.71
N GLY A 105 -6.67 -7.42 -7.52
CA GLY A 105 -7.08 -8.59 -8.27
C GLY A 105 -6.35 -8.83 -9.60
N LEU A 106 -5.23 -8.16 -9.90
CA LEU A 106 -4.37 -8.52 -11.03
C LEU A 106 -2.89 -8.29 -10.71
N GLY A 107 -2.07 -9.36 -10.71
CA GLY A 107 -0.61 -9.29 -10.72
C GLY A 107 0.10 -9.46 -9.38
N TRP A 108 1.37 -9.03 -9.34
CA TRP A 108 2.23 -9.00 -8.16
C TRP A 108 2.50 -7.54 -7.78
N GLN A 109 2.41 -7.21 -6.49
CA GLN A 109 2.88 -5.94 -5.94
C GLN A 109 4.24 -6.13 -5.27
N VAL A 110 5.06 -5.09 -5.28
CA VAL A 110 6.35 -5.08 -4.58
C VAL A 110 6.12 -4.64 -3.14
N ASN A 111 6.50 -5.49 -2.18
CA ASN A 111 6.58 -5.11 -0.78
C ASN A 111 7.81 -4.22 -0.58
N LEU A 112 7.57 -2.92 -0.52
CA LEU A 112 8.60 -1.91 -0.34
C LEU A 112 9.23 -1.99 1.07
N GLY A 113 8.51 -2.51 2.05
CA GLY A 113 9.03 -2.80 3.40
C GLY A 113 10.10 -3.88 3.36
N ALA A 114 9.81 -5.02 2.72
CA ALA A 114 10.76 -6.11 2.53
C ALA A 114 12.02 -5.68 1.78
N VAL A 115 11.87 -4.83 0.75
CA VAL A 115 13.00 -4.25 0.00
C VAL A 115 13.85 -3.36 0.90
N ALA A 116 13.23 -2.49 1.71
CA ALA A 116 13.95 -1.64 2.64
C ALA A 116 14.70 -2.45 3.73
N ALA A 117 14.09 -3.53 4.23
CA ALA A 117 14.71 -4.45 5.18
C ALA A 117 15.92 -5.17 4.55
N ARG A 118 15.78 -5.72 3.34
CA ARG A 118 16.88 -6.38 2.62
C ARG A 118 18.03 -5.46 2.24
N LEU A 119 17.75 -4.17 2.05
CA LEU A 119 18.79 -3.16 1.83
C LEU A 119 19.42 -2.65 3.15
N HIS A 120 19.08 -3.25 4.29
CA HIS A 120 19.48 -2.82 5.64
C HIS A 120 19.18 -1.33 5.91
N LEU A 121 18.15 -0.78 5.26
CA LEU A 121 17.73 0.62 5.43
C LEU A 121 16.86 0.79 6.67
N VAL A 122 16.12 -0.26 7.00
CA VAL A 122 15.20 -0.38 8.14
C VAL A 122 15.47 -1.73 8.80
N ASP A 123 15.53 -1.74 10.13
CA ASP A 123 15.60 -2.96 10.92
C ASP A 123 14.16 -3.36 11.30
N PRO A 124 13.63 -4.49 10.80
CA PRO A 124 12.24 -4.89 11.04
C PRO A 124 11.96 -5.11 12.53
N ASP A 125 12.96 -5.56 13.30
CA ASP A 125 12.83 -5.81 14.75
C ASP A 125 12.71 -4.51 15.56
N GLN A 126 13.06 -3.37 14.96
CA GLN A 126 12.97 -2.04 15.59
C GLN A 126 11.65 -1.33 15.29
N LEU A 127 10.76 -1.90 14.47
CA LEU A 127 9.44 -1.35 14.19
C LEU A 127 8.43 -1.87 15.22
N ASP A 128 8.55 -1.37 16.44
CA ASP A 128 7.55 -1.56 17.49
C ASP A 128 6.45 -0.48 17.43
N GLU A 129 5.32 -0.73 18.10
CA GLU A 129 4.23 0.24 18.22
C GLU A 129 4.72 1.55 18.86
N ASP A 130 5.80 1.51 19.66
CA ASP A 130 6.43 2.68 20.26
C ASP A 130 7.10 3.60 19.21
N VAL A 131 7.74 3.03 18.17
CA VAL A 131 8.32 3.79 17.06
C VAL A 131 7.25 4.46 16.21
N LEU A 132 6.15 3.76 15.93
CA LEU A 132 5.00 4.34 15.23
C LEU A 132 4.36 5.44 16.09
N GLY A 133 4.13 5.17 17.37
CA GLY A 133 3.59 6.10 18.36
C GLY A 133 4.43 7.37 18.52
N ALA A 134 5.77 7.24 18.42
CA ALA A 134 6.71 8.34 18.55
C ALA A 134 6.84 9.23 17.30
N LEU A 135 6.09 8.96 16.22
CA LEU A 135 6.07 9.84 15.05
C LEU A 135 5.46 11.20 15.39
N ASP A 136 6.33 12.21 15.45
CA ASP A 136 5.94 13.60 15.62
C ASP A 136 5.06 14.06 14.45
N GLU A 137 3.98 14.76 14.78
CA GLU A 137 3.06 15.36 13.84
C GLU A 137 3.75 16.33 12.87
N ARG A 138 4.81 17.01 13.33
CA ARG A 138 5.63 17.88 12.46
C ARG A 138 6.36 17.09 11.39
N ALA A 139 6.86 15.90 11.71
CA ALA A 139 7.54 15.03 10.73
C ALA A 139 6.57 14.50 9.67
N LEU A 140 5.36 14.12 10.08
CA LEU A 140 4.31 13.70 9.15
C LEU A 140 3.84 14.86 8.26
N THR A 141 3.67 16.06 8.82
CA THR A 141 3.23 17.24 8.06
C THR A 141 4.28 17.68 7.04
N THR A 142 5.55 17.76 7.44
CA THR A 142 6.67 18.11 6.54
C THR A 142 6.83 17.08 5.42
N SER A 143 6.64 15.79 5.74
CA SER A 143 6.64 14.73 4.74
C SER A 143 5.42 14.82 3.81
N GLY A 144 4.25 15.22 4.30
CA GLY A 144 3.08 15.52 3.47
C GLY A 144 3.33 16.65 2.48
N VAL A 145 4.02 17.72 2.90
CA VAL A 145 4.44 18.79 2.00
C VAL A 145 5.42 18.29 0.95
N ALA A 146 6.42 17.50 1.35
CA ALA A 146 7.39 16.91 0.43
C ALA A 146 6.73 15.98 -0.60
N ALA A 147 5.80 15.13 -0.16
CA ALA A 147 5.03 14.21 -1.01
C ALA A 147 4.14 14.96 -2.01
N ALA A 148 3.54 16.08 -1.60
CA ALA A 148 2.64 16.86 -2.43
C ALA A 148 3.37 17.78 -3.43
N LEU A 149 4.63 18.15 -3.17
CA LEU A 149 5.37 19.13 -3.96
C LEU A 149 5.44 18.77 -5.46
N PRO A 150 5.74 17.53 -5.87
CA PRO A 150 5.75 17.17 -7.29
C PRO A 150 4.36 17.26 -7.93
N ALA A 151 3.30 16.92 -7.21
CA ALA A 151 1.92 17.05 -7.71
C ALA A 151 1.57 18.53 -7.95
N VAL A 152 1.94 19.42 -7.02
CA VAL A 152 1.77 20.87 -7.18
C VAL A 152 2.60 21.40 -8.36
N ALA A 153 3.84 20.93 -8.52
CA ALA A 153 4.67 21.28 -9.67
C ALA A 153 4.02 20.83 -10.99
N GLY A 154 3.45 19.63 -11.05
CA GLY A 154 2.67 19.16 -12.20
C GLY A 154 1.45 20.04 -12.48
N LEU A 155 0.69 20.44 -11.46
CA LEU A 155 -0.43 21.36 -11.61
C LEU A 155 0.01 22.75 -12.11
N ALA A 156 1.19 23.22 -11.70
CA ALA A 156 1.74 24.49 -12.18
C ALA A 156 2.09 24.46 -13.69
N LEU A 157 2.22 23.28 -14.29
CA LEU A 157 2.48 23.11 -15.72
C LEU A 157 1.21 23.10 -16.60
N LEU A 158 0.01 22.99 -16.00
CA LEU A 158 -1.24 22.92 -16.76
C LEU A 158 -1.44 24.07 -17.76
N PRO A 159 -1.17 25.35 -17.42
CA PRO A 159 -1.35 26.46 -18.36
C PRO A 159 -0.55 26.29 -19.65
N PHE A 160 0.65 25.71 -19.57
CA PHE A 160 1.48 25.45 -20.75
C PHE A 160 0.88 24.38 -21.64
N GLY A 161 0.29 23.33 -21.05
CA GLY A 161 -0.39 22.30 -21.83
C GLY A 161 -1.72 22.77 -22.41
N LEU A 162 -2.45 23.65 -21.71
CA LEU A 162 -3.72 24.21 -22.19
C LEU A 162 -3.53 25.18 -23.37
N GLY A 163 -2.34 25.79 -23.48
CA GLY A 163 -1.97 26.64 -24.60
C GLY A 163 -1.54 25.89 -25.88
N GLN A 164 -1.47 24.56 -25.85
CA GLN A 164 -1.11 23.73 -27.01
C GLN A 164 -2.36 23.40 -27.84
N GLU A 165 -2.20 23.15 -29.14
CA GLU A 165 -3.34 22.71 -29.98
C GLU A 165 -3.78 21.28 -29.66
N ARG A 166 -2.82 20.39 -29.41
CA ARG A 166 -3.02 18.99 -29.04
C ARG A 166 -1.93 18.55 -28.09
N LEU A 167 -2.25 17.61 -27.21
CA LEU A 167 -1.29 16.98 -26.32
C LEU A 167 -1.06 15.53 -26.73
N PRO A 168 0.21 15.06 -26.70
CA PRO A 168 0.49 13.65 -26.83
C PRO A 168 -0.08 12.89 -25.63
N ASN A 169 -0.74 11.77 -25.90
CA ASN A 169 -1.42 10.94 -24.89
C ASN A 169 -0.79 9.54 -24.75
N HIS A 170 -0.09 9.08 -25.77
CA HIS A 170 0.56 7.78 -25.77
C HIS A 170 1.94 7.91 -26.42
N TRP A 171 2.92 7.26 -25.81
CA TRP A 171 4.25 7.09 -26.35
C TRP A 171 4.56 5.59 -26.41
N PRO A 172 4.91 5.05 -27.59
CA PRO A 172 5.50 3.73 -27.65
C PRO A 172 6.86 3.74 -26.94
N LEU A 173 7.32 2.56 -26.52
CA LEU A 173 8.63 2.41 -25.86
C LEU A 173 9.77 2.98 -26.71
N PHE A 174 9.65 2.82 -28.03
CA PHE A 174 10.56 3.38 -29.02
C PHE A 174 9.77 4.11 -30.11
N GLY A 175 10.25 5.28 -30.50
CA GLY A 175 9.63 6.10 -31.55
C GLY A 175 8.82 7.28 -31.03
N PRO A 176 8.32 8.14 -31.94
CA PRO A 176 7.54 9.33 -31.59
C PRO A 176 6.17 8.95 -31.02
N PRO A 177 5.49 9.87 -30.31
CA PRO A 177 4.12 9.65 -29.86
C PRO A 177 3.16 9.42 -31.03
N ASP A 178 2.31 8.41 -30.86
CA ASP A 178 1.33 7.92 -31.83
C ASP A 178 -0.13 8.22 -31.40
N GLY A 179 -0.34 8.71 -30.17
CA GLY A 179 -1.65 9.11 -29.65
C GLY A 179 -1.71 10.61 -29.32
N TRP A 180 -2.76 11.31 -29.78
CA TRP A 180 -2.94 12.76 -29.59
C TRP A 180 -4.37 13.12 -29.22
N VAL A 181 -4.53 13.95 -28.19
CA VAL A 181 -5.83 14.36 -27.64
C VAL A 181 -5.94 15.87 -27.52
N THR A 182 -7.15 16.38 -27.27
CA THR A 182 -7.35 17.80 -26.96
C THR A 182 -6.71 18.12 -25.59
N PRO A 183 -6.26 19.36 -25.35
CA PRO A 183 -5.62 19.72 -24.09
C PRO A 183 -6.44 19.39 -22.84
N ILE A 184 -7.75 19.65 -22.89
CA ILE A 184 -8.68 19.34 -21.79
C ILE A 184 -8.75 17.82 -21.55
N ALA A 185 -8.85 17.03 -22.62
CA ALA A 185 -8.88 15.57 -22.52
C ALA A 185 -7.52 14.95 -22.14
N GLY A 186 -6.40 15.63 -22.41
CA GLY A 186 -5.08 15.15 -22.01
C GLY A 186 -4.76 15.40 -20.54
N GLN A 187 -5.38 16.41 -19.94
CA GLN A 187 -5.04 16.88 -18.60
C GLN A 187 -5.96 16.40 -17.47
N TRP A 188 -7.15 15.84 -17.76
CA TRP A 188 -8.06 15.41 -16.69
C TRP A 188 -7.42 14.38 -15.76
N MET A 189 -6.69 13.40 -16.30
CA MET A 189 -6.07 12.34 -15.48
C MET A 189 -4.90 12.86 -14.63
N PRO A 190 -3.99 13.70 -15.15
CA PRO A 190 -3.03 14.39 -14.30
C PRO A 190 -3.66 15.27 -13.21
N ILE A 191 -4.74 16.00 -13.52
CA ILE A 191 -5.45 16.84 -12.55
C ILE A 191 -6.03 15.97 -11.43
N THR A 192 -6.76 14.91 -11.77
CA THR A 192 -7.36 14.01 -10.76
C THR A 192 -6.29 13.32 -9.93
N MET A 193 -5.20 12.85 -10.55
CA MET A 193 -4.09 12.21 -9.85
C MET A 193 -3.38 13.18 -8.90
N ALA A 194 -3.09 14.40 -9.34
CA ALA A 194 -2.43 15.40 -8.50
C ALA A 194 -3.30 15.80 -7.30
N LEU A 195 -4.61 16.00 -7.51
CA LEU A 195 -5.56 16.27 -6.43
C LEU A 195 -5.64 15.09 -5.45
N ALA A 196 -5.65 13.85 -5.94
CA ALA A 196 -5.64 12.67 -5.09
C ALA A 196 -4.34 12.58 -4.26
N CYS A 197 -3.18 12.88 -4.83
CA CYS A 197 -1.89 12.90 -4.11
C CYS A 197 -1.87 13.94 -2.99
N ILE A 198 -2.35 15.16 -3.28
CA ILE A 198 -2.48 16.22 -2.27
C ILE A 198 -3.48 15.79 -1.19
N ALA A 199 -4.60 15.19 -1.59
CA ALA A 199 -5.61 14.71 -0.66
C ALA A 199 -5.04 13.63 0.29
N MET A 200 -4.36 12.62 -0.25
CA MET A 200 -3.69 11.57 0.52
C MET A 200 -2.65 12.11 1.50
N SER A 201 -2.04 13.27 1.19
CA SER A 201 -1.02 13.88 2.06
C SER A 201 -1.60 14.59 3.29
N PHE A 202 -2.85 15.09 3.22
CA PHE A 202 -3.39 15.99 4.25
C PHE A 202 -4.75 15.57 4.83
N LEU A 203 -5.65 14.97 4.05
CA LEU A 203 -6.98 14.58 4.53
C LEU A 203 -6.96 13.53 5.63
N PRO A 204 -6.09 12.51 5.62
CA PRO A 204 -6.06 11.50 6.68
C PRO A 204 -5.89 12.11 8.09
N ARG A 205 -5.17 13.23 8.21
CA ARG A 205 -5.06 13.98 9.47
C ARG A 205 -6.41 14.56 9.92
N ALA A 206 -7.18 15.12 8.99
CA ALA A 206 -8.48 15.71 9.29
C ALA A 206 -9.53 14.66 9.68
N PHE A 207 -9.40 13.43 9.19
CA PHE A 207 -10.30 12.31 9.49
C PHE A 207 -9.83 11.41 10.65
N GLY A 208 -8.79 11.81 11.39
CA GLY A 208 -8.33 11.06 12.57
C GLY A 208 -7.73 9.69 12.24
N ALA A 209 -7.10 9.54 11.07
CA ALA A 209 -6.45 8.29 10.69
C ALA A 209 -5.28 7.91 11.62
N SER A 210 -5.06 6.59 11.78
CA SER A 210 -3.90 6.05 12.51
C SER A 210 -2.58 6.48 11.86
N GLN A 211 -1.50 6.53 12.67
CA GLN A 211 -0.17 6.93 12.18
C GLN A 211 0.33 6.00 11.06
N LEU A 212 0.14 4.68 11.20
CA LEU A 212 0.50 3.70 10.17
C LEU A 212 -0.18 4.01 8.82
N TRP A 213 -1.49 4.29 8.83
CA TRP A 213 -2.23 4.61 7.61
C TRP A 213 -1.73 5.89 6.95
N ARG A 214 -1.40 6.90 7.76
CA ARG A 214 -0.83 8.15 7.29
C ARG A 214 0.54 7.94 6.65
N LEU A 215 1.39 7.09 7.22
CA LEU A 215 2.68 6.72 6.62
C LEU A 215 2.49 6.05 5.25
N LEU A 216 1.61 5.05 5.18
CA LEU A 216 1.33 4.32 3.94
C LEU A 216 0.84 5.27 2.84
N LEU A 217 -0.12 6.13 3.15
CA LEU A 217 -0.64 7.10 2.20
C LEU A 217 0.42 8.13 1.77
N LEU A 218 1.33 8.53 2.65
CA LEU A 218 2.44 9.42 2.30
C LEU A 218 3.44 8.76 1.34
N VAL A 219 3.76 7.48 1.53
CA VAL A 219 4.61 6.70 0.63
C VAL A 219 3.96 6.60 -0.75
N ILE A 220 2.68 6.26 -0.80
CA ILE A 220 1.91 6.15 -2.05
C ILE A 220 1.78 7.51 -2.75
N ALA A 221 1.44 8.56 -2.00
CA ALA A 221 1.33 9.92 -2.53
C ALA A 221 2.64 10.39 -3.15
N SER A 222 3.79 10.04 -2.57
CA SER A 222 5.11 10.39 -3.10
C SER A 222 5.41 9.69 -4.42
N MET A 223 5.07 8.39 -4.52
CA MET A 223 5.25 7.62 -5.74
C MET A 223 4.38 8.19 -6.88
N LEU A 224 3.10 8.43 -6.59
CA LEU A 224 2.15 8.92 -7.56
C LEU A 224 2.41 10.37 -7.97
N SER A 225 2.85 11.23 -7.04
CA SER A 225 3.11 12.64 -7.34
C SER A 225 4.31 12.83 -8.28
N VAL A 226 5.40 12.08 -8.06
CA VAL A 226 6.59 12.08 -8.95
C VAL A 226 6.21 11.60 -10.34
N THR A 227 5.46 10.50 -10.41
CA THR A 227 4.95 9.94 -11.66
C THR A 227 4.07 10.95 -12.39
N CYS A 228 3.12 11.56 -11.69
CA CYS A 228 2.21 12.57 -12.23
C CYS A 228 2.98 13.77 -12.79
N CYS A 229 3.92 14.31 -12.01
CA CYS A 229 4.76 15.43 -12.44
C CYS A 229 5.56 15.10 -13.71
N GLY A 230 6.16 13.92 -13.76
CA GLY A 230 6.93 13.46 -14.92
C GLY A 230 6.06 13.30 -16.16
N VAL A 231 4.89 12.68 -16.03
CA VAL A 231 3.94 12.52 -17.15
C VAL A 231 3.46 13.87 -17.68
N VAL A 232 3.09 14.82 -16.81
CA VAL A 232 2.70 16.18 -17.24
C VAL A 232 3.86 16.88 -17.96
N THR A 233 5.07 16.76 -17.42
CA THR A 233 6.28 17.32 -18.06
C THR A 233 6.48 16.72 -19.45
N MET A 234 6.31 15.40 -19.62
CA MET A 234 6.38 14.73 -20.91
C MET A 234 5.26 15.18 -21.86
N GLN A 235 4.04 15.37 -21.37
CA GLN A 235 2.92 15.87 -22.19
C GLN A 235 3.15 17.29 -22.67
N VAL A 236 3.60 18.19 -21.79
CA VAL A 236 3.78 19.62 -22.11
C VAL A 236 5.01 19.86 -22.99
N PHE A 237 6.11 19.17 -22.73
CA PHE A 237 7.42 19.45 -23.36
C PHE A 237 7.91 18.36 -24.32
N GLY A 238 7.19 17.24 -24.42
CA GLY A 238 7.59 16.10 -25.24
C GLY A 238 7.42 16.35 -26.74
N GLY A 239 6.32 16.99 -27.15
CA GLY A 239 5.99 17.20 -28.56
C GLY A 239 6.15 15.90 -29.36
N TYR A 240 6.83 15.94 -30.50
CA TYR A 240 7.10 14.78 -31.35
C TYR A 240 8.33 13.95 -30.94
N ARG A 241 8.96 14.23 -29.78
CA ARG A 241 10.20 13.58 -29.39
C ARG A 241 9.97 12.12 -28.99
N PRO A 242 10.87 11.19 -29.33
CA PRO A 242 10.78 9.79 -28.94
C PRO A 242 11.23 9.58 -27.49
N ILE A 243 10.43 10.07 -26.54
CA ILE A 243 10.74 10.08 -25.11
C ILE A 243 10.04 8.98 -24.31
N GLY A 244 9.32 8.05 -24.96
CA GLY A 244 8.57 6.99 -24.27
C GLY A 244 9.44 6.10 -23.38
N TRP A 245 10.71 5.91 -23.73
CA TRP A 245 11.69 5.20 -22.90
C TRP A 245 11.98 5.87 -21.55
N LEU A 246 11.63 7.16 -21.35
CA LEU A 246 11.76 7.86 -20.06
C LEU A 246 10.74 7.41 -19.03
N ILE A 247 9.67 6.70 -19.42
CA ILE A 247 8.65 6.23 -18.48
C ILE A 247 9.25 5.24 -17.48
N LEU A 248 10.11 4.32 -17.93
CA LEU A 248 10.75 3.33 -17.05
C LEU A 248 11.66 3.97 -15.97
N PRO A 249 12.64 4.84 -16.29
CA PRO A 249 13.44 5.49 -15.27
C PRO A 249 12.60 6.42 -14.38
N LEU A 250 11.51 7.01 -14.89
CA LEU A 250 10.57 7.78 -14.07
C LEU A 250 9.84 6.89 -13.03
N MET A 251 9.39 5.70 -13.41
CA MET A 251 8.80 4.72 -12.48
C MET A 251 9.82 4.27 -11.43
N LEU A 252 11.06 4.02 -11.84
CA LEU A 252 12.12 3.66 -10.89
C LEU A 252 12.41 4.79 -9.92
N LEU A 253 12.49 6.03 -10.41
CA LEU A 253 12.70 7.22 -9.59
C LEU A 253 11.55 7.43 -8.59
N SER A 254 10.30 7.19 -8.98
CA SER A 254 9.15 7.32 -8.08
C SER A 254 9.15 6.26 -6.99
N CYS A 255 9.55 5.01 -7.30
CA CYS A 255 9.76 3.97 -6.29
C CYS A 255 10.88 4.34 -5.30
N VAL A 256 11.99 4.90 -5.80
CA VAL A 256 13.10 5.36 -4.95
C VAL A 256 12.66 6.50 -4.04
N ALA A 257 11.90 7.47 -4.55
CA ALA A 257 11.37 8.57 -3.74
C ALA A 257 10.43 8.06 -2.62
N ALA A 258 9.55 7.11 -2.95
CA ALA A 258 8.64 6.49 -2.00
C ALA A 258 9.39 5.73 -0.90
N LEU A 259 10.38 4.92 -1.27
CA LEU A 259 11.25 4.20 -0.33
C LEU A 259 12.03 5.15 0.56
N ALA A 260 12.68 6.16 -0.03
CA ALA A 260 13.45 7.15 0.72
C ALA A 260 12.58 7.87 1.75
N GLN A 261 11.37 8.26 1.38
CA GLN A 261 10.45 8.92 2.29
C GLN A 261 9.99 8.01 3.44
N GLY A 262 9.62 6.76 3.14
CA GLY A 262 9.27 5.78 4.16
C GLY A 262 10.40 5.56 5.16
N VAL A 263 11.63 5.34 4.66
CA VAL A 263 12.82 5.15 5.50
C VAL A 263 13.12 6.38 6.37
N LEU A 264 13.03 7.58 5.81
CA LEU A 264 13.29 8.82 6.55
C LEU A 264 12.29 9.01 7.71
N LEU A 265 11.00 8.74 7.47
CA LEU A 265 9.96 8.80 8.50
C LEU A 265 10.19 7.79 9.61
N LEU A 266 10.46 6.53 9.26
CA LEU A 266 10.74 5.48 10.24
C LEU A 266 11.98 5.78 11.08
N ARG A 267 13.07 6.25 10.44
CA ARG A 267 14.28 6.68 11.17
C ARG A 267 14.00 7.87 12.10
N HIS A 268 13.10 8.76 11.72
CA HIS A 268 12.73 9.88 12.56
C HIS A 268 11.93 9.44 13.79
N GLY A 269 11.00 8.48 13.62
CA GLY A 269 10.26 7.84 14.72
C GLY A 269 11.18 7.07 15.66
N ALA A 270 12.09 6.24 15.12
CA ALA A 270 13.06 5.48 15.92
C ALA A 270 13.96 6.37 16.78
N ARG A 271 14.42 7.50 16.24
CA ARG A 271 15.19 8.51 16.99
C ARG A 271 14.37 9.22 18.07
N ALA A 272 13.07 9.37 17.88
CA ALA A 272 12.19 9.96 18.88
C ALA A 272 11.91 8.96 20.02
N ALA A 273 11.60 7.71 19.68
CA ALA A 273 11.37 6.63 20.65
C ALA A 273 12.60 6.30 21.50
N SER A 274 13.81 6.38 20.93
CA SER A 274 15.04 6.18 21.71
C SER A 274 15.26 7.30 22.73
N ARG A 275 14.94 8.55 22.39
CA ARG A 275 15.06 9.70 23.32
C ARG A 275 14.09 9.60 24.48
N THR A 276 12.86 9.15 24.25
CA THR A 276 11.87 8.96 25.34
C THR A 276 12.27 7.82 26.26
N ARG A 277 12.75 6.69 25.72
CA ARG A 277 13.29 5.56 26.52
C ARG A 277 14.46 5.99 27.42
N HIS A 278 15.39 6.81 26.91
CA HIS A 278 16.54 7.30 27.70
C HIS A 278 16.18 8.42 28.70
N ALA A 279 15.06 9.13 28.50
CA ALA A 279 14.59 10.18 29.40
C ALA A 279 13.79 9.65 30.60
N SER A 280 13.43 8.36 30.62
CA SER A 280 12.73 7.70 31.73
C SER A 280 13.58 6.66 32.49
N PRO A 281 14.81 6.97 32.95
CA PRO A 281 15.49 6.10 33.89
C PRO A 281 14.91 6.35 35.30
N ASN A 282 14.44 5.30 35.97
CA ASN A 282 13.87 5.27 37.33
C ASN A 282 12.43 5.79 37.54
N ARG A 283 11.48 4.86 37.43
CA ARG A 283 10.42 4.68 38.45
C ARG A 283 10.33 3.19 38.79
N SER A 284 11.25 2.74 39.63
CA SER A 284 11.12 1.53 40.44
C SER A 284 10.99 1.97 41.89
#